data_AF-A0A920PY45-F1
#
_entry.id   AF-A0A920PY45-F1
#
_cell.length_a   1.000
_cell.length_b   1.000
_cell.length_c   1.000
_cell.angle_alpha   90.00
_cell.angle_beta   90.00
_cell.angle_gamma   90.00
#
_symmetry.space_group_name_H-M   'P 1'
#
loop_
_entity.id
_entity.type
_entity.pdbx_description
1 polymer ?
#
loop_
_entity_poly.entity_id
_entity_poly.type
_entity_poly.pdbx_seq_one_letter_code
_entity_poly.pdbx_strand_id
1 'polypeptide(L)'
;MAKRPSDYEGPTTITYLVSNALDAADIETRIFVVHLPQYFQVEEDFTGTARLMTIMCTLYGLPIRLADSERGRQQYASLQNIVPDTSEVAGLLERLEERYDRENNPDSEPTSDLSPMVEEFLQGLVQIPNLTMN
;
A
#
# COMPACT_ATOMS: atom_id res chain seq x y z
N MET A 1 -3.82 -10.46 -21.83
CA MET A 1 -3.21 -9.13 -21.56
C MET A 1 -1.92 -9.41 -20.81
N ALA A 2 -0.77 -9.26 -21.47
CA ALA A 2 0.52 -9.69 -20.92
C ALA A 2 0.94 -8.73 -19.80
N LYS A 3 1.11 -9.26 -18.59
CA LYS A 3 1.59 -8.54 -17.42
C LYS A 3 3.08 -8.23 -17.64
N ARG A 4 3.45 -6.95 -17.68
CA ARG A 4 4.85 -6.54 -17.70
C ARG A 4 5.47 -7.03 -16.38
N PRO A 5 6.54 -7.84 -16.40
CA PRO A 5 7.14 -8.33 -15.16
C PRO A 5 7.65 -7.14 -14.35
N SER A 6 7.40 -7.18 -13.04
CA SER A 6 8.00 -6.26 -12.09
C SER A 6 9.45 -6.65 -11.91
N ASP A 7 10.39 -5.73 -12.15
CA ASP A 7 11.84 -5.93 -11.93
C ASP A 7 12.23 -5.60 -10.48
N TYR A 8 11.29 -5.79 -9.55
CA TYR A 8 11.48 -5.44 -8.14
C TYR A 8 12.43 -6.42 -7.48
N GLU A 9 13.61 -5.92 -7.11
CA GLU A 9 14.53 -6.59 -6.20
C GLU A 9 14.36 -6.05 -4.79
N GLY A 10 13.92 -6.92 -3.88
CA GLY A 10 13.77 -6.61 -2.46
C GLY A 10 13.93 -7.88 -1.62
N PRO A 11 13.94 -7.74 -0.28
CA PRO A 11 14.01 -8.90 0.60
C PRO A 11 12.84 -9.85 0.31
N THR A 12 13.16 -11.13 0.12
CA THR A 12 12.14 -12.15 -0.19
C THR A 12 11.15 -12.29 0.95
N THR A 13 9.89 -12.61 0.63
CA THR A 13 8.83 -12.82 1.61
C THR A 13 8.32 -14.25 1.55
N ILE A 14 7.74 -14.75 2.66
CA ILE A 14 7.11 -16.08 2.67
C ILE A 14 5.98 -16.17 1.63
N THR A 15 5.25 -15.09 1.37
CA THR A 15 4.19 -15.05 0.36
C THR A 15 4.74 -15.24 -1.05
N TYR A 16 5.90 -14.68 -1.37
CA TYR A 16 6.58 -14.90 -2.63
C TYR A 16 7.15 -16.32 -2.74
N LEU A 17 7.80 -16.83 -1.68
CA LEU A 17 8.34 -18.20 -1.66
C LEU A 17 7.25 -19.26 -1.84
N VAL A 18 6.10 -19.08 -1.19
CA VAL A 18 4.93 -19.97 -1.36
C VAL A 18 4.40 -19.89 -2.79
N SER A 19 4.32 -18.68 -3.38
CA SER A 19 3.90 -18.50 -4.77
C SER A 19 4.81 -19.26 -5.74
N ASN A 20 6.13 -19.15 -5.57
CA ASN A 20 7.11 -19.85 -6.42
C ASN A 20 7.05 -21.37 -6.26
N ALA A 21 6.84 -21.86 -5.04
CA ALA A 21 6.71 -23.30 -4.79
C ALA A 21 5.43 -23.88 -5.44
N LEU A 22 4.34 -23.10 -5.46
CA LEU A 22 3.09 -23.49 -6.11
C LEU A 22 3.19 -23.42 -7.64
N ASP A 23 3.95 -22.46 -8.18
CA ASP A 23 4.24 -22.37 -9.62
C ASP A 23 4.98 -23.62 -10.13
N ALA A 24 5.93 -24.14 -9.35
CA ALA A 24 6.60 -25.42 -9.64
C ALA A 24 5.64 -26.63 -9.66
N ALA A 25 4.45 -26.50 -9.09
CA ALA A 25 3.38 -27.49 -9.12
C ALA A 25 2.27 -27.17 -10.15
N ASP A 26 2.49 -26.20 -11.06
CA ASP A 26 1.53 -25.73 -12.07
C ASP A 26 0.22 -25.18 -11.47
N ILE A 27 0.31 -24.58 -10.27
CA ILE A 27 -0.82 -23.95 -9.59
C ILE A 27 -0.74 -22.43 -9.80
N GLU A 28 -1.74 -21.88 -10.49
CA GLU A 28 -1.84 -20.43 -10.69
C GLU A 28 -2.02 -19.71 -9.35
N THR A 29 -1.20 -18.69 -9.13
CA THR A 29 -1.22 -17.86 -7.92
C THR A 29 -1.37 -16.38 -8.28
N ARG A 30 -2.03 -15.63 -7.39
CA ARG A 30 -2.17 -14.18 -7.52
C ARG A 30 -1.89 -13.51 -6.20
N ILE A 31 -0.90 -12.62 -6.19
CA ILE A 31 -0.54 -11.82 -5.03
C ILE A 31 -1.20 -10.45 -5.16
N PHE A 32 -1.83 -9.99 -4.07
CA PHE A 32 -2.36 -8.65 -3.92
C PHE A 32 -1.62 -7.93 -2.81
N VAL A 33 -1.16 -6.71 -3.09
CA VAL A 33 -0.51 -5.84 -2.12
C VAL A 33 -1.32 -4.56 -2.05
N VAL A 34 -1.67 -4.12 -0.85
CA VAL A 34 -2.35 -2.84 -0.62
C VAL A 34 -1.33 -1.83 -0.15
N HIS A 35 -1.33 -0.68 -0.82
CA HIS A 35 -0.56 0.48 -0.39
C HIS A 35 -1.32 1.18 0.72
N LEU A 36 -0.68 1.32 1.88
CA LEU A 36 -1.23 2.02 3.02
C LEU A 36 -0.54 3.38 3.18
N PRO A 37 -1.28 4.41 3.64
CA PRO A 37 -0.71 5.68 4.05
C PRO A 37 0.41 5.50 5.09
N GLN A 38 1.61 5.99 4.78
CA GLN A 38 2.80 5.78 5.62
C GLN A 38 2.85 6.67 6.86
N TYR A 39 2.05 7.74 6.92
CA TYR A 39 2.04 8.70 8.01
C TYR A 39 1.26 8.23 9.24
N PHE A 40 0.48 7.15 9.13
CA PHE A 40 -0.18 6.51 10.26
C PHE A 40 0.51 5.19 10.59
N GLN A 41 1.19 5.15 11.74
CA GLN A 41 1.68 3.91 12.32
C GLN A 41 0.55 3.28 13.14
N VAL A 42 -0.23 2.41 12.51
CA VAL A 42 -1.26 1.60 13.18
C VAL A 42 -0.79 0.15 13.27
N GLU A 43 -1.07 -0.51 14.40
CA GLU A 43 -0.82 -1.95 14.54
C GLU A 43 -1.72 -2.77 13.61
N GLU A 44 -2.98 -2.35 13.45
CA GLU A 44 -3.95 -2.95 12.54
C GLU A 44 -4.51 -1.87 11.61
N ASP A 45 -4.47 -2.08 10.29
CA ASP A 45 -5.12 -1.20 9.31
C ASP A 45 -6.41 -1.85 8.78
N PHE A 46 -7.56 -1.36 9.27
CA PHE A 46 -8.87 -1.87 8.88
C PHE A 46 -9.28 -1.40 7.48
N THR A 47 -8.75 -0.29 6.99
CA THR A 47 -9.00 0.19 5.61
C THR A 47 -8.32 -0.73 4.60
N GLY A 48 -7.07 -1.10 4.85
CA GLY A 48 -6.32 -2.07 4.05
C GLY A 48 -6.96 -3.44 4.04
N THR A 49 -7.37 -3.91 5.22
CA THR A 49 -8.09 -5.17 5.39
C THR A 49 -9.40 -5.16 4.58
N ALA A 50 -10.21 -4.11 4.71
CA ALA A 50 -11.46 -3.98 3.98
C ALA A 50 -11.25 -3.94 2.46
N ARG A 51 -10.16 -3.33 1.99
CA ARG A 51 -9.83 -3.27 0.57
C ARG A 51 -9.48 -4.65 0.01
N LEU A 52 -8.63 -5.42 0.68
CA LEU A 52 -8.32 -6.80 0.30
C LEU A 52 -9.58 -7.68 0.35
N MET A 53 -10.40 -7.55 1.38
CA MET A 53 -11.65 -8.30 1.50
C MET A 53 -12.65 -7.96 0.39
N THR A 54 -12.72 -6.71 -0.05
CA THR A 54 -13.55 -6.30 -1.20
C THR A 54 -13.12 -7.01 -2.48
N ILE A 55 -11.80 -7.12 -2.71
CA ILE A 55 -11.24 -7.87 -3.84
C ILE A 55 -11.65 -9.34 -3.74
N MET A 56 -11.49 -9.97 -2.57
CA MET A 56 -11.87 -11.36 -2.35
C MET A 56 -13.38 -11.58 -2.57
N CYS A 57 -14.23 -10.68 -2.08
CA CYS A 57 -15.67 -10.76 -2.29
C CYS A 57 -16.03 -10.68 -3.77
N THR A 58 -15.34 -9.83 -4.53
CA THR A 58 -15.57 -9.67 -5.96
C THR A 58 -15.12 -10.90 -6.74
N LEU A 59 -13.92 -11.41 -6.47
CA LEU A 59 -13.34 -12.55 -7.19
C LEU A 59 -14.09 -13.86 -6.95
N TYR A 60 -14.60 -14.06 -5.74
CA TYR A 60 -15.23 -15.31 -5.33
C TYR A 60 -16.75 -15.21 -5.15
N GLY A 61 -17.36 -14.07 -5.49
CA GLY A 61 -18.80 -13.84 -5.34
C GLY A 61 -19.29 -13.88 -3.89
N LEU A 62 -18.44 -13.50 -2.93
CA LEU A 62 -18.81 -13.47 -1.52
C LEU A 62 -19.64 -12.21 -1.18
N PRO A 63 -20.44 -12.24 -0.11
CA PRO A 63 -21.22 -11.07 0.28
C PRO A 63 -20.34 -9.88 0.66
N ILE A 64 -20.57 -8.72 0.01
CA ILE A 64 -19.76 -7.50 0.22
C ILE A 64 -19.73 -7.01 1.67
N ARG A 65 -20.75 -7.33 2.46
CA ARG A 65 -20.78 -7.04 3.91
C ARG A 65 -19.59 -7.63 4.69
N LEU A 66 -18.93 -8.67 4.16
CA LEU A 66 -17.73 -9.26 4.77
C LEU A 66 -16.50 -8.35 4.68
N ALA A 67 -16.52 -7.35 3.79
CA ALA A 67 -15.44 -6.38 3.69
C ALA A 67 -15.40 -5.38 4.85
N ASP A 68 -16.54 -5.14 5.52
CA ASP A 68 -16.65 -4.25 6.69
C ASP A 68 -15.92 -2.90 6.52
N SER A 69 -16.17 -2.22 5.39
CA SER A 69 -15.50 -0.97 5.04
C SER A 69 -15.80 0.17 6.03
N GLU A 70 -16.92 0.11 6.75
CA GLU A 70 -17.28 1.11 7.75
C GLU A 70 -16.31 1.12 8.93
N ARG A 71 -15.79 -0.03 9.35
CA ARG A 71 -14.79 -0.12 10.42
C ARG A 71 -13.49 0.61 10.05
N GLY A 72 -13.03 0.46 8.81
CA GLY A 72 -11.87 1.19 8.29
C GLY A 72 -12.11 2.71 8.23
N ARG A 73 -13.28 3.12 7.73
CA ARG A 73 -13.67 4.53 7.68
C ARG A 73 -13.68 5.19 9.06
N GLN A 74 -14.21 4.48 10.07
CA GLN A 74 -14.25 4.97 11.46
C GLN A 74 -12.85 5.08 12.08
N GLN A 75 -11.96 4.14 11.78
CA GLN A 75 -10.58 4.19 12.25
C GLN A 75 -9.85 5.44 11.74
N TYR A 76 -9.89 5.68 10.43
CA TYR A 76 -9.22 6.85 9.83
C TYR A 76 -9.83 8.18 10.28
N ALA A 77 -11.16 8.25 10.40
CA ALA A 77 -11.81 9.44 10.95
C ALA A 77 -11.36 9.73 12.39
N SER A 78 -11.13 8.69 13.19
CA SER A 78 -10.62 8.85 14.56
C SER A 78 -9.18 9.35 14.59
N LEU A 79 -8.34 8.91 13.64
CA LEU A 79 -6.95 9.34 13.51
C LEU A 79 -6.80 10.79 13.05
N GLN A 80 -7.65 11.25 12.12
CA GLN A 80 -7.65 12.66 11.68
C GLN A 80 -7.92 13.63 12.82
N ASN A 81 -8.80 13.27 13.76
CA ASN A 81 -9.10 14.09 14.94
C ASN A 81 -7.94 14.20 15.95
N ILE A 82 -6.88 13.39 15.80
CA ILE A 82 -5.72 13.37 16.70
C ILE A 82 -4.60 14.29 16.19
N VAL A 83 -4.59 14.66 14.91
CA VAL A 83 -3.62 15.60 14.34
C VAL A 83 -4.09 17.03 14.64
N PRO A 84 -3.37 17.82 15.48
CA PRO A 84 -3.79 19.18 15.76
C PRO A 84 -3.64 20.07 14.51
N ASP A 85 -4.69 20.84 14.19
CA ASP A 85 -4.81 21.80 13.08
C ASP A 85 -3.64 22.81 12.95
N THR A 86 -2.80 22.92 13.98
CA THR A 86 -1.71 23.92 14.08
C THR A 86 -0.32 23.34 13.86
N SER A 87 -0.19 22.06 13.56
CA SER A 87 1.10 21.39 13.37
C SER A 87 1.58 21.47 11.92
N GLU A 88 2.89 21.64 11.71
CA GLU A 88 3.57 21.48 10.40
C GLU A 88 3.24 20.14 9.71
N VAL A 89 2.84 19.13 10.51
CA VAL A 89 2.36 17.81 10.06
C VAL A 89 1.03 17.89 9.30
N ALA A 90 0.13 18.83 9.64
CA ALA A 90 -1.15 19.00 8.93
C ALA A 90 -0.93 19.47 7.48
N GLY A 91 -0.02 20.42 7.28
CA GLY A 91 0.33 20.89 5.93
C GLY A 91 1.15 19.88 5.10
N LEU A 92 1.83 18.92 5.73
CA LEU A 92 2.42 17.79 5.01
C LEU A 92 1.34 16.78 4.61
N LEU A 93 0.38 16.51 5.49
CA LEU A 93 -0.73 15.59 5.25
C LEU A 93 -1.59 16.05 4.07
N GLU A 94 -1.99 17.33 4.06
CA GLU A 94 -2.78 17.91 2.97
C GLU A 94 -2.07 17.77 1.61
N ARG A 95 -0.76 18.04 1.54
CA ARG A 95 0.03 17.85 0.32
C ARG A 95 0.13 16.39 -0.14
N LEU A 96 0.17 15.43 0.80
CA LEU A 96 0.18 14.01 0.49
C LEU A 96 -1.18 13.54 -0.03
N GLU A 97 -2.28 14.02 0.56
CA GLU A 97 -3.65 13.75 0.11
C GLU A 97 -3.91 14.36 -1.27
N GLU A 98 -3.55 15.63 -1.50
CA GLU A 98 -3.66 16.29 -2.81
C GLU A 98 -2.87 15.55 -3.91
N ARG A 99 -1.69 15.02 -3.58
CA ARG A 99 -0.89 14.24 -4.53
C ARG A 99 -1.57 12.90 -4.84
N TYR A 100 -2.05 12.20 -3.82
CA TYR A 100 -2.77 10.94 -3.98
C TYR A 100 -4.01 11.14 -4.86
N ASP A 101 -4.83 12.16 -4.58
CA ASP A 101 -6.02 12.45 -5.37
C ASP A 101 -5.67 12.76 -6.83
N ARG A 102 -4.57 13.47 -7.10
CA ARG A 102 -4.12 13.78 -8.46
C ARG A 102 -3.68 12.54 -9.26
N GLU A 103 -2.94 11.65 -8.62
CA GLU A 103 -2.44 10.39 -9.22
C GLU A 103 -3.56 9.35 -9.38
N ASN A 104 -4.56 9.37 -8.50
CA ASN A 104 -5.65 8.39 -8.46
C ASN A 104 -6.96 8.92 -9.07
N ASN A 105 -6.95 10.15 -9.62
CA ASN A 105 -8.08 10.71 -10.35
C ASN A 105 -8.28 9.92 -11.66
N PRO A 106 -9.46 9.31 -11.89
CA PRO A 106 -9.73 8.52 -13.10
C PRO A 106 -9.62 9.31 -14.42
N ASP A 107 -9.55 10.65 -14.36
CA ASP A 107 -9.37 11.55 -15.50
C ASP A 107 -7.91 11.95 -15.78
N SER A 108 -6.95 11.53 -14.95
CA SER A 108 -5.51 11.81 -15.14
C SER A 108 -4.85 10.70 -15.99
N GLU A 109 -4.17 11.07 -17.08
CA GLU A 109 -3.40 10.10 -17.87
C GLU A 109 -2.30 9.42 -17.04
N PRO A 110 -2.09 8.10 -17.17
CA PRO A 110 -1.11 7.38 -16.37
C PRO A 110 0.31 7.76 -16.80
N THR A 111 0.97 8.62 -16.03
CA THR A 111 2.40 8.88 -16.20
C THR A 111 3.18 7.74 -15.54
N SER A 112 3.87 6.94 -16.36
CA SER A 112 4.59 5.73 -15.94
C SER A 112 5.91 5.96 -15.20
N ASP A 113 6.27 7.21 -14.93
CA ASP A 113 7.56 7.55 -14.37
C ASP A 113 7.44 7.82 -12.87
N LEU A 114 8.30 7.18 -12.08
CA LEU A 114 8.42 7.48 -10.67
C LEU A 114 8.81 8.95 -10.51
N SER A 115 8.12 9.68 -9.64
CA SER A 115 8.47 11.05 -9.34
C SER A 115 9.89 11.12 -8.75
N PRO A 116 10.70 12.14 -9.08
CA PRO A 116 12.08 12.29 -8.59
C PRO A 116 12.22 12.21 -7.07
N MET A 117 11.16 12.59 -6.34
CA MET A 117 11.11 12.52 -4.88
C MET A 117 10.97 11.09 -4.35
N VAL A 118 10.31 10.20 -5.09
CA VAL A 118 10.19 8.77 -4.75
C VAL A 118 11.54 8.08 -4.97
N GLU A 119 12.26 8.45 -6.03
CA GLU A 119 13.62 7.97 -6.24
C GLU A 119 14.56 8.42 -5.12
N GLU A 120 14.50 9.69 -4.71
CA GLU A 120 15.31 10.23 -3.62
C GLU A 120 14.99 9.57 -2.27
N PHE A 121 13.70 9.33 -1.98
CA PHE A 121 13.26 8.62 -0.79
C PHE A 121 13.74 7.15 -0.76
N LEU A 122 13.65 6.44 -1.88
CA LEU A 122 14.13 5.06 -2.00
C LEU A 122 15.65 4.97 -1.88
N GLN A 123 16.39 5.95 -2.41
CA GLN A 123 17.84 6.04 -2.20
C GLN A 123 18.20 6.28 -0.72
N GLY A 124 17.40 7.06 0.00
CA GLY A 124 17.58 7.30 1.44
C GLY A 124 17.40 6.04 2.29
N LEU A 125 16.52 5.11 1.89
CA LEU A 125 16.30 3.84 2.60
C LEU A 125 17.44 2.83 2.43
N VAL A 126 18.18 2.89 1.33
CA VAL A 126 19.37 2.04 1.09
C VAL A 126 20.57 2.48 1.93
N GLN A 127 20.55 3.71 2.45
CA GLN A 127 21.67 4.34 3.17
C GLN A 127 21.60 4.19 4.71
N ILE A 128 20.86 3.22 5.26
CA ILE A 128 20.96 2.92 6.71
C ILE A 128 22.30 2.19 6.94
N PRO A 129 23.23 2.76 7.74
CA PRO A 129 24.56 2.18 7.90
C PRO A 129 24.48 0.87 8.67
N ASN A 130 25.25 -0.13 8.20
CA ASN A 130 25.59 -1.33 8.97
C ASN A 130 26.05 -0.93 10.38
N LEU A 131 25.19 -1.14 11.38
CA LEU A 131 25.59 -1.08 12.78
C LEU A 131 26.55 -2.25 13.02
N THR A 132 27.82 -1.91 13.16
CA THR A 132 28.92 -2.80 13.52
C THR A 132 28.57 -3.60 14.76
N MET A 133 28.53 -4.92 14.61
CA MET A 133 28.58 -5.89 15.69
C MET A 133 29.93 -5.73 16.41
N ASN A 134 29.87 -5.50 17.72
CA ASN A 134 31.01 -5.58 18.64
C ASN A 134 30.93 -6.93 19.37
#